data_AF-A0A9N8EJM0-F1
#
_entry.id   AF-A0A9N8EJM0-F1
#
_cell.length_a   1.000
_cell.length_b   1.000
_cell.length_c   1.000
_cell.angle_alpha   90.00
_cell.angle_beta   90.00
_cell.angle_gamma   90.00
#
_symmetry.space_group_name_H-M   'P 1'
#
loop_
_entity.id
_entity.type
_entity.pdbx_description
1 polymer ?
#
loop_
_entity_poly.entity_id
_entity_poly.type
_entity_poly.pdbx_seq_one_letter_code
_entity_poly.pdbx_strand_id
1 'polypeptide(L)'
;MLGWINDCVEKLVLAKFDLDAWHSIKEKAGCKVEDGGFYKLDPYPDQTTVDLVMAAVEVSGLSAEAILETFGAFFVQYVRDEGYDNLLRCQGSNLKDFMANINAMHQHLQDTFPNKMTMPQFWVEDDESGDGAIILHYHSKRGSLLAPVAKGVVCQVASDQFGYEIKMERLRTQGEEGAEQTSWKISTVDPDNLWKLTMRAECKQMNATYQAKQMKCPFTGMTTAPSQSANRRLSQTINTASVPSVIEVNEADIRRPRKRAKFSSNQPSSLPTSEHQYEDMFFDSKEIEEGDPVVKKAPSLENTSVTAPLSIEEELSSEPVSDSAIGLSGRVTRSLFPYHIMVDLDLKIAQVGNKMPTVMQLSEDDFVGRCISEFLVVTKPVGIQWSWKWLRLLEDQAFDVQTVEHSSERPALKFKTTVVHVTEGSSLAMLVLTPDANNLQELREMKMTFSDLPLHGAHRESILLREHLSSQINSAAKMEQLSHSLEQEKTLLESMLPAHAAEGLRQGKTVERGCTRMLHCSSVTL
;
A
#
# COMPACT_ATOMS: atom_id res chain seq x y z
N MET A 1 -8.41 -8.42 -19.48
CA MET A 1 -8.13 -8.18 -18.04
C MET A 1 -7.23 -9.28 -17.50
N LEU A 2 -6.83 -9.24 -16.22
CA LEU A 2 -6.15 -10.39 -15.60
C LEU A 2 -7.02 -11.65 -15.65
N GLY A 3 -6.40 -12.82 -15.77
CA GLY A 3 -7.10 -14.11 -15.70
C GLY A 3 -7.89 -14.30 -14.41
N TRP A 4 -7.48 -13.65 -13.30
CA TRP A 4 -8.18 -13.67 -12.02
C TRP A 4 -9.64 -13.16 -12.11
N ILE A 5 -9.93 -12.26 -13.07
CA ILE A 5 -11.29 -11.80 -13.38
C ILE A 5 -12.06 -12.86 -14.17
N ASN A 6 -11.41 -13.53 -15.13
CA ASN A 6 -12.06 -14.53 -15.99
C ASN A 6 -12.34 -15.85 -15.24
N ASP A 7 -11.43 -16.30 -14.36
CA ASP A 7 -11.65 -17.42 -13.41
C ASP A 7 -12.84 -17.12 -12.47
N CYS A 8 -13.01 -15.86 -12.05
CA CYS A 8 -14.20 -15.46 -11.30
C CYS A 8 -15.49 -15.47 -12.15
N VAL A 9 -15.42 -15.17 -13.45
CA VAL A 9 -16.57 -15.28 -14.36
C VAL A 9 -16.97 -16.74 -14.57
N GLU A 10 -15.99 -17.62 -14.81
CA GLU A 10 -16.19 -19.07 -14.91
C GLU A 10 -16.84 -19.63 -13.64
N LYS A 11 -16.25 -19.35 -12.46
CA LYS A 11 -16.80 -19.77 -11.17
C LYS A 11 -18.19 -19.18 -10.87
N LEU A 12 -18.48 -17.95 -11.29
CA LEU A 12 -19.82 -17.37 -11.16
C LEU A 12 -20.85 -18.15 -11.98
N VAL A 13 -20.55 -18.46 -13.25
CA VAL A 13 -21.48 -19.20 -14.12
C VAL A 13 -21.71 -20.60 -13.55
N LEU A 14 -20.65 -21.32 -13.19
CA LEU A 14 -20.74 -22.65 -12.59
C LEU A 14 -21.48 -22.68 -11.24
N ALA A 15 -21.48 -21.58 -10.48
CA ALA A 15 -22.16 -21.48 -9.18
C ALA A 15 -23.61 -20.94 -9.24
N LYS A 16 -24.04 -20.38 -10.38
CA LYS A 16 -25.39 -19.82 -10.58
C LYS A 16 -26.23 -20.56 -11.62
N PHE A 17 -25.57 -21.22 -12.57
CA PHE A 17 -26.14 -22.01 -13.64
C PHE A 17 -25.51 -23.42 -13.56
N ASP A 18 -24.82 -23.84 -14.61
CA ASP A 18 -24.17 -25.15 -14.73
C ASP A 18 -23.01 -25.11 -15.75
N LEU A 19 -22.42 -26.28 -16.02
CA LEU A 19 -21.34 -26.45 -17.00
C LEU A 19 -21.84 -26.27 -18.44
N ASP A 20 -23.07 -26.66 -18.73
CA ASP A 20 -23.66 -26.58 -20.09
C ASP A 20 -23.89 -25.11 -20.49
N ALA A 21 -24.33 -24.27 -19.55
CA ALA A 21 -24.40 -22.82 -19.69
C ALA A 21 -23.01 -22.19 -19.88
N TRP A 22 -21.98 -22.66 -19.15
CA TRP A 22 -20.61 -22.18 -19.33
C TRP A 22 -20.05 -22.52 -20.72
N HIS A 23 -20.24 -23.76 -21.18
CA HIS A 23 -19.83 -24.19 -22.52
C HIS A 23 -20.56 -23.40 -23.61
N SER A 24 -21.87 -23.18 -23.44
CA SER A 24 -22.68 -22.32 -24.34
C SER A 24 -22.19 -20.87 -24.40
N ILE A 25 -21.76 -20.32 -23.27
CA ILE A 25 -21.16 -18.97 -23.18
C ILE A 25 -19.80 -18.93 -23.88
N LYS A 26 -18.93 -19.93 -23.65
CA LYS A 26 -17.62 -20.01 -24.32
C LYS A 26 -17.73 -20.15 -25.83
N GLU A 27 -18.64 -20.99 -26.34
CA GLU A 27 -18.88 -21.15 -27.77
C GLU A 27 -19.29 -19.81 -28.42
N LYS A 28 -20.30 -19.13 -27.85
CA LYS A 28 -20.76 -17.82 -28.33
C LYS A 28 -19.69 -16.73 -28.25
N ALA A 29 -18.91 -16.68 -27.18
CA ALA A 29 -17.82 -15.73 -27.01
C ALA A 29 -16.57 -16.07 -27.85
N GLY A 30 -16.56 -17.18 -28.60
CA GLY A 30 -15.39 -17.67 -29.33
C GLY A 30 -14.20 -18.02 -28.42
N CYS A 31 -14.45 -18.28 -27.14
CA CYS A 31 -13.44 -18.47 -26.12
C CYS A 31 -12.80 -19.86 -26.22
N LYS A 32 -11.52 -19.91 -26.59
CA LYS A 32 -10.75 -21.15 -26.78
C LYS A 32 -9.97 -21.61 -25.55
N VAL A 33 -10.29 -21.07 -24.37
CA VAL A 33 -9.64 -21.45 -23.11
C VAL A 33 -10.32 -22.70 -22.56
N GLU A 34 -9.51 -23.66 -22.13
CA GLU A 34 -9.97 -24.89 -21.47
C GLU A 34 -10.64 -24.57 -20.12
N ASP A 35 -11.47 -25.48 -19.59
CA ASP A 35 -12.15 -25.24 -18.31
C ASP A 35 -11.12 -25.11 -17.16
N GLY A 36 -11.20 -24.03 -16.39
CA GLY A 36 -10.18 -23.66 -15.40
C GLY A 36 -8.85 -23.15 -15.98
N GLY A 37 -8.73 -22.98 -17.30
CA GLY A 37 -7.51 -22.56 -18.01
C GLY A 37 -7.16 -21.07 -17.91
N PHE A 38 -7.82 -20.30 -17.04
CA PHE A 38 -7.54 -18.88 -16.83
C PHE A 38 -6.44 -18.65 -15.79
N TYR A 39 -5.19 -18.53 -16.26
CA TYR A 39 -4.01 -18.23 -15.45
C TYR A 39 -4.19 -16.89 -14.73
N LYS A 40 -4.39 -16.94 -13.41
CA LYS A 40 -4.85 -15.80 -12.60
C LYS A 40 -4.01 -14.55 -12.78
N LEU A 41 -2.69 -14.72 -12.84
CA LEU A 41 -1.71 -13.63 -12.90
C LEU A 41 -1.40 -13.17 -14.33
N ASP A 42 -1.92 -13.79 -15.38
CA ASP A 42 -1.58 -13.41 -16.76
C ASP A 42 -2.61 -12.45 -17.40
N PRO A 43 -2.16 -11.52 -18.26
CA PRO A 43 -3.02 -10.52 -18.89
C PRO A 43 -3.68 -11.09 -20.17
N TYR A 44 -4.99 -11.23 -20.14
CA TYR A 44 -5.83 -11.50 -21.31
C TYR A 44 -6.30 -10.17 -21.93
N PRO A 45 -6.69 -10.14 -23.22
CA PRO A 45 -7.36 -8.97 -23.80
C PRO A 45 -8.59 -8.56 -23.00
N ASP A 46 -8.88 -7.26 -22.89
CA ASP A 46 -10.11 -6.79 -22.24
C ASP A 46 -11.36 -7.20 -23.03
N GLN A 47 -11.26 -7.25 -24.37
CA GLN A 47 -12.31 -7.72 -25.28
C GLN A 47 -12.83 -9.12 -24.90
N THR A 48 -11.95 -10.06 -24.54
CA THR A 48 -12.34 -11.44 -24.19
C THR A 48 -13.32 -11.49 -23.01
N THR A 49 -13.17 -10.61 -22.01
CA THR A 49 -14.14 -10.55 -20.90
C THR A 49 -15.44 -9.85 -21.32
N VAL A 50 -15.37 -8.87 -22.24
CA VAL A 50 -16.57 -8.23 -22.80
C VAL A 50 -17.39 -9.25 -23.62
N ASP A 51 -16.73 -10.06 -24.46
CA ASP A 51 -17.37 -11.10 -25.26
C ASP A 51 -18.05 -12.15 -24.37
N LEU A 52 -17.39 -12.59 -23.30
CA LEU A 52 -17.98 -13.49 -22.29
C LEU A 52 -19.22 -12.89 -21.60
N VAL A 53 -19.18 -11.60 -21.24
CA VAL A 53 -20.33 -10.91 -20.63
C VAL A 53 -21.49 -10.77 -21.62
N MET A 54 -21.21 -10.44 -22.89
CA MET A 54 -22.25 -10.34 -23.93
C MET A 54 -22.85 -11.70 -24.27
N ALA A 55 -22.05 -12.76 -24.33
CA ALA A 55 -22.56 -14.13 -24.46
C ALA A 55 -23.43 -14.54 -23.25
N ALA A 56 -23.05 -14.15 -22.03
CA ALA A 56 -23.86 -14.38 -20.83
C ALA A 56 -25.20 -13.61 -20.85
N VAL A 57 -25.25 -12.39 -21.41
CA VAL A 57 -26.50 -11.66 -21.68
C VAL A 57 -27.42 -12.48 -22.58
N GLU A 58 -26.91 -13.01 -23.70
CA GLU A 58 -27.72 -13.79 -24.63
C GLU A 58 -28.18 -15.15 -24.08
N VAL A 59 -27.41 -15.79 -23.20
CA VAL A 59 -27.72 -17.11 -22.64
C VAL A 59 -28.67 -17.00 -21.44
N SER A 60 -28.50 -15.99 -20.58
CA SER A 60 -29.35 -15.78 -19.40
C SER A 60 -30.61 -14.94 -19.65
N GLY A 61 -30.63 -14.12 -20.71
CA GLY A 61 -31.68 -13.13 -20.97
C GLY A 61 -31.66 -11.92 -20.02
N LEU A 62 -30.66 -11.82 -19.13
CA LEU A 62 -30.50 -10.70 -18.19
C LEU A 62 -29.75 -9.54 -18.84
N SER A 63 -29.97 -8.31 -18.36
CA SER A 63 -29.23 -7.14 -18.83
C SER A 63 -27.76 -7.19 -18.40
N ALA A 64 -26.86 -6.65 -19.23
CA ALA A 64 -25.43 -6.57 -18.92
C ALA A 64 -25.16 -5.90 -17.57
N GLU A 65 -25.92 -4.84 -17.24
CA GLU A 65 -25.82 -4.11 -15.97
C GLU A 65 -26.14 -5.02 -14.77
N ALA A 66 -27.21 -5.84 -14.85
CA ALA A 66 -27.57 -6.79 -13.78
C ALA A 66 -26.57 -7.96 -13.66
N ILE A 67 -26.02 -8.45 -14.78
CA ILE A 67 -24.97 -9.50 -14.76
C ILE A 67 -23.70 -8.95 -14.11
N LEU A 68 -23.27 -7.74 -14.46
CA LEU A 68 -22.08 -7.10 -13.93
C LEU A 68 -22.22 -6.72 -12.45
N GLU A 69 -23.42 -6.30 -11.99
CA GLU A 69 -23.71 -6.13 -10.56
C GLU A 69 -23.67 -7.47 -9.80
N THR A 70 -24.25 -8.53 -10.37
CA THR A 70 -24.21 -9.89 -9.79
C THR A 70 -22.78 -10.42 -9.70
N PHE A 71 -21.97 -10.16 -10.73
CA PHE A 71 -20.54 -10.47 -10.74
C PHE A 71 -19.78 -9.67 -9.68
N GLY A 72 -20.04 -8.37 -9.54
CA GLY A 72 -19.43 -7.54 -8.50
C GLY A 72 -19.73 -8.06 -7.08
N ALA A 73 -20.95 -8.50 -6.82
CA ALA A 73 -21.31 -9.09 -5.54
C ALA A 73 -20.61 -10.44 -5.29
N PHE A 74 -20.57 -11.32 -6.29
CA PHE A 74 -19.88 -12.62 -6.18
C PHE A 74 -18.35 -12.46 -6.04
N PHE A 75 -17.76 -11.49 -6.73
CA PHE A 75 -16.32 -11.19 -6.70
C PHE A 75 -15.81 -10.89 -5.29
N VAL A 76 -16.61 -10.24 -4.43
CA VAL A 76 -16.24 -9.99 -3.02
C VAL A 76 -16.03 -11.30 -2.26
N GLN A 77 -16.93 -12.27 -2.40
CA GLN A 77 -16.79 -13.55 -1.72
C GLN A 77 -15.65 -14.39 -2.30
N TYR A 78 -15.54 -14.43 -3.64
CA TYR A 78 -14.44 -15.08 -4.34
C TYR A 78 -13.06 -14.57 -3.90
N VAL A 79 -12.86 -13.25 -3.76
CA VAL A 79 -11.58 -12.67 -3.30
C VAL A 79 -11.28 -13.04 -1.83
N ARG A 80 -12.30 -13.19 -0.98
CA ARG A 80 -12.11 -13.70 0.40
C ARG A 80 -11.67 -15.15 0.42
N ASP A 81 -12.31 -16.00 -0.38
CA ASP A 81 -12.00 -17.44 -0.48
C ASP A 81 -10.59 -17.69 -1.06
N GLU A 82 -10.13 -16.80 -1.94
CA GLU A 82 -8.74 -16.72 -2.44
C GLU A 82 -7.74 -16.15 -1.40
N GLY A 83 -8.16 -15.97 -0.14
CA GLY A 83 -7.30 -15.68 1.01
C GLY A 83 -7.26 -14.23 1.49
N TYR A 84 -7.91 -13.29 0.79
CA TYR A 84 -7.85 -11.85 1.12
C TYR A 84 -8.89 -11.39 2.15
N ASP A 85 -9.62 -12.31 2.82
CA ASP A 85 -10.67 -11.98 3.79
C ASP A 85 -10.20 -11.04 4.91
N ASN A 86 -9.07 -11.34 5.54
CA ASN A 86 -8.47 -10.48 6.57
C ASN A 86 -8.08 -9.09 6.02
N LEU A 87 -7.65 -9.00 4.75
CA LEU A 87 -7.27 -7.73 4.14
C LEU A 87 -8.49 -6.85 3.88
N LEU A 88 -9.60 -7.44 3.39
CA LEU A 88 -10.88 -6.76 3.17
C LEU A 88 -11.51 -6.30 4.50
N ARG A 89 -11.54 -7.15 5.52
CA ARG A 89 -12.10 -6.81 6.85
C ARG A 89 -11.36 -5.66 7.53
N CYS A 90 -10.06 -5.48 7.25
CA CYS A 90 -9.23 -4.41 7.82
C CYS A 90 -9.24 -3.08 7.04
N GLN A 91 -10.02 -2.92 5.96
CA GLN A 91 -10.02 -1.67 5.17
C GLN A 91 -10.72 -0.48 5.86
N GLY A 92 -11.58 -0.69 6.87
CA GLY A 92 -12.30 0.44 7.48
C GLY A 92 -13.30 0.06 8.58
N SER A 93 -13.65 1.03 9.43
CA SER A 93 -14.68 0.89 10.48
C SER A 93 -16.11 1.05 9.94
N ASN A 94 -16.23 1.68 8.77
CA ASN A 94 -17.48 1.98 8.07
C ASN A 94 -17.25 1.96 6.54
N LEU A 95 -18.32 2.20 5.77
CA LEU A 95 -18.26 2.13 4.30
C LEU A 95 -17.42 3.26 3.67
N LYS A 96 -17.42 4.48 4.24
CA LYS A 96 -16.56 5.57 3.76
C LYS A 96 -15.08 5.23 3.95
N ASP A 97 -14.68 4.78 5.14
CA ASP A 97 -13.31 4.33 5.43
C ASP A 97 -12.84 3.26 4.43
N PHE A 98 -13.68 2.24 4.20
CA PHE A 98 -13.37 1.14 3.28
C PHE A 98 -13.08 1.67 1.87
N MET A 99 -13.93 2.57 1.36
CA MET A 99 -13.84 3.10 0.01
C MET A 99 -12.76 4.18 -0.16
N ALA A 100 -12.32 4.82 0.92
CA ALA A 100 -11.09 5.61 0.95
C ALA A 100 -9.84 4.71 0.84
N ASN A 101 -9.78 3.63 1.64
CA ASN A 101 -8.60 2.78 1.73
C ASN A 101 -8.43 1.78 0.58
N ILE A 102 -9.50 1.42 -0.14
CA ILE A 102 -9.45 0.45 -1.25
C ILE A 102 -8.41 0.83 -2.33
N ASN A 103 -8.17 2.13 -2.54
CA ASN A 103 -7.13 2.64 -3.44
C ASN A 103 -5.72 2.22 -3.00
N ALA A 104 -5.42 2.20 -1.70
CA ALA A 104 -4.12 1.79 -1.18
C ALA A 104 -3.89 0.29 -1.40
N MET A 105 -4.92 -0.54 -1.24
CA MET A 105 -4.87 -1.96 -1.59
C MET A 105 -4.69 -2.17 -3.11
N HIS A 106 -5.48 -1.47 -3.93
CA HIS A 106 -5.36 -1.51 -5.39
C HIS A 106 -3.99 -1.04 -5.89
N GLN A 107 -3.37 -0.05 -5.24
CA GLN A 107 -2.02 0.39 -5.56
C GLN A 107 -1.00 -0.66 -5.10
N HIS A 108 -1.07 -1.18 -3.87
CA HIS A 108 -0.19 -2.25 -3.41
C HIS A 108 -0.19 -3.45 -4.37
N LEU A 109 -1.35 -3.87 -4.89
CA LEU A 109 -1.45 -4.94 -5.90
C LEU A 109 -0.79 -4.54 -7.25
N GLN A 110 -0.97 -3.32 -7.72
CA GLN A 110 -0.32 -2.83 -8.95
C GLN A 110 1.21 -2.71 -8.81
N ASP A 111 1.68 -2.21 -7.66
CA ASP A 111 3.11 -2.10 -7.31
C ASP A 111 3.76 -3.50 -7.20
N THR A 112 2.99 -4.48 -6.73
CA THR A 112 3.36 -5.90 -6.56
C THR A 112 3.40 -6.67 -7.88
N PHE A 113 2.47 -6.38 -8.81
CA PHE A 113 2.39 -6.99 -10.13
C PHE A 113 2.55 -5.92 -11.24
N PRO A 114 3.74 -5.29 -11.37
CA PRO A 114 3.94 -4.13 -12.23
C PRO A 114 3.61 -4.43 -13.70
N ASN A 115 2.93 -3.50 -14.35
CA ASN A 115 2.44 -3.57 -15.74
C ASN A 115 1.48 -4.74 -16.08
N LYS A 116 1.20 -5.67 -15.16
CA LYS A 116 0.25 -6.78 -15.39
C LYS A 116 -1.21 -6.39 -15.20
N MET A 117 -1.51 -5.36 -14.40
CA MET A 117 -2.88 -4.92 -14.13
C MET A 117 -3.04 -3.39 -14.18
N THR A 118 -4.31 -2.96 -14.18
CA THR A 118 -4.71 -1.56 -14.03
C THR A 118 -6.02 -1.58 -13.27
N MET A 119 -6.01 -1.03 -12.06
CA MET A 119 -7.16 -1.04 -11.16
C MET A 119 -7.95 0.27 -11.29
N PRO A 120 -9.28 0.23 -11.12
CA PRO A 120 -10.07 1.44 -10.99
C PRO A 120 -9.76 2.19 -9.70
N GLN A 121 -9.99 3.51 -9.74
CA GLN A 121 -9.84 4.43 -8.62
C GLN A 121 -11.21 4.76 -8.04
N PHE A 122 -11.30 4.77 -6.72
CA PHE A 122 -12.49 5.14 -5.94
C PHE A 122 -12.23 6.47 -5.24
N TRP A 123 -13.26 7.24 -4.97
CA TRP A 123 -13.17 8.50 -4.24
C TRP A 123 -14.48 8.76 -3.53
N VAL A 124 -14.45 9.19 -2.25
CA VAL A 124 -15.69 9.44 -1.49
C VAL A 124 -15.71 10.83 -0.91
N GLU A 125 -16.79 11.56 -1.17
CA GLU A 125 -17.09 12.86 -0.57
C GLU A 125 -18.35 12.74 0.31
N ASP A 126 -18.47 13.59 1.34
CA ASP A 126 -19.72 13.70 2.10
C ASP A 126 -20.73 14.53 1.29
N ASP A 127 -22.02 14.15 1.30
CA ASP A 127 -23.04 14.91 0.58
C ASP A 127 -23.38 16.23 1.28
N GLU A 128 -23.35 17.34 0.53
CA GLU A 128 -23.53 18.70 1.07
C GLU A 128 -24.92 18.96 1.66
N SER A 129 -25.89 18.08 1.42
CA SER A 129 -27.22 18.09 2.03
C SER A 129 -27.17 17.94 3.57
N GLY A 130 -26.10 17.35 4.11
CA GLY A 130 -25.94 17.11 5.56
C GLY A 130 -26.64 15.87 6.10
N ASP A 131 -27.39 15.13 5.26
CA ASP A 131 -28.17 13.93 5.63
C ASP A 131 -27.32 12.72 6.10
N GLY A 132 -25.99 12.81 6.08
CA GLY A 132 -25.08 11.69 6.33
C GLY A 132 -24.89 10.73 5.13
N ALA A 133 -25.50 11.05 3.99
CA ALA A 133 -25.24 10.38 2.72
C ALA A 133 -23.81 10.68 2.21
N ILE A 134 -23.28 9.80 1.36
CA ILE A 134 -21.95 9.95 0.74
C ILE A 134 -22.04 9.89 -0.78
N ILE A 135 -21.15 10.58 -1.47
CA ILE A 135 -21.01 10.53 -2.92
C ILE A 135 -19.78 9.68 -3.24
N LEU A 136 -20.00 8.52 -3.88
CA LEU A 136 -18.92 7.69 -4.40
C LEU A 136 -18.66 8.07 -5.86
N HIS A 137 -17.40 8.37 -6.19
CA HIS A 137 -16.92 8.54 -7.55
C HIS A 137 -16.01 7.37 -7.93
N TYR A 138 -16.06 6.99 -9.22
CA TYR A 138 -15.34 5.86 -9.78
C TYR A 138 -14.76 6.26 -11.14
N HIS A 139 -13.44 6.13 -11.27
CA HIS A 139 -12.72 6.34 -12.51
C HIS A 139 -12.01 5.05 -12.95
N SER A 140 -12.15 4.69 -14.23
CA SER A 140 -11.47 3.54 -14.83
C SER A 140 -10.89 3.89 -16.19
N LYS A 141 -9.65 3.43 -16.46
CA LYS A 141 -9.06 3.52 -17.82
C LYS A 141 -9.81 2.68 -18.86
N ARG A 142 -10.71 1.78 -18.43
CA ARG A 142 -11.61 0.98 -19.28
C ARG A 142 -12.99 1.64 -19.49
N GLY A 143 -13.18 2.88 -19.03
CA GLY A 143 -14.44 3.59 -19.13
C GLY A 143 -15.55 3.03 -18.23
N SER A 144 -16.78 3.43 -18.55
CA SER A 144 -17.98 3.19 -17.75
C SER A 144 -18.51 1.74 -17.77
N LEU A 145 -18.09 0.89 -18.72
CA LEU A 145 -18.63 -0.47 -18.89
C LEU A 145 -18.54 -1.32 -17.61
N LEU A 146 -17.47 -1.16 -16.81
CA LEU A 146 -17.27 -1.91 -15.57
C LEU A 146 -17.81 -1.20 -14.32
N ALA A 147 -18.44 -0.02 -14.45
CA ALA A 147 -19.03 0.69 -13.33
C ALA A 147 -20.12 -0.11 -12.56
N PRO A 148 -20.94 -0.98 -13.19
CA PRO A 148 -21.90 -1.81 -12.45
C PRO A 148 -21.22 -2.87 -11.57
N VAL A 149 -20.00 -3.32 -11.92
CA VAL A 149 -19.19 -4.20 -11.06
C VAL A 149 -18.83 -3.49 -9.76
N ALA A 150 -18.42 -2.22 -9.84
CA ALA A 150 -18.12 -1.42 -8.65
C ALA A 150 -19.36 -1.25 -7.75
N LYS A 151 -20.53 -0.98 -8.34
CA LYS A 151 -21.82 -0.95 -7.60
C LYS A 151 -22.11 -2.29 -6.91
N GLY A 152 -21.94 -3.42 -7.60
CA GLY A 152 -22.13 -4.77 -7.03
C GLY A 152 -21.20 -5.05 -5.84
N VAL A 153 -19.91 -4.71 -5.97
CA VAL A 153 -18.92 -4.81 -4.88
C VAL A 153 -19.32 -3.97 -3.68
N VAL A 154 -19.67 -2.69 -3.89
CA VAL A 154 -20.03 -1.74 -2.83
C VAL A 154 -21.28 -2.18 -2.07
N CYS A 155 -22.32 -2.65 -2.78
CA CYS A 155 -23.54 -3.20 -2.19
C CYS A 155 -23.28 -4.47 -1.36
N GLN A 156 -22.47 -5.41 -1.88
CA GLN A 156 -22.14 -6.62 -1.13
C GLN A 156 -21.35 -6.29 0.13
N VAL A 157 -20.31 -5.46 0.04
CA VAL A 157 -19.50 -5.05 1.21
C VAL A 157 -20.37 -4.38 2.29
N ALA A 158 -21.27 -3.48 1.91
CA ALA A 158 -22.17 -2.82 2.86
C ALA A 158 -23.07 -3.81 3.64
N SER A 159 -23.69 -4.75 2.93
CA SER A 159 -24.57 -5.76 3.54
C SER A 159 -23.80 -6.76 4.41
N ASP A 160 -22.69 -7.28 3.90
CA ASP A 160 -21.98 -8.46 4.39
C ASP A 160 -20.94 -8.13 5.48
N GLN A 161 -20.20 -7.02 5.32
CA GLN A 161 -19.18 -6.58 6.29
C GLN A 161 -19.74 -5.64 7.36
N PHE A 162 -20.74 -4.81 7.02
CA PHE A 162 -21.26 -3.76 7.91
C PHE A 162 -22.73 -3.94 8.34
N GLY A 163 -23.47 -4.90 7.75
CA GLY A 163 -24.79 -5.29 8.21
C GLY A 163 -25.91 -4.28 7.90
N TYR A 164 -25.80 -3.53 6.80
CA TYR A 164 -26.87 -2.62 6.36
C TYR A 164 -27.03 -2.57 4.84
N GLU A 165 -28.28 -2.49 4.38
CA GLU A 165 -28.63 -2.33 2.97
C GLU A 165 -28.47 -0.88 2.52
N ILE A 166 -27.94 -0.68 1.31
CA ILE A 166 -27.72 0.63 0.69
C ILE A 166 -28.42 0.77 -0.65
N LYS A 167 -28.77 2.01 -0.99
CA LYS A 167 -29.29 2.45 -2.28
C LYS A 167 -28.24 3.34 -2.94
N MET A 168 -27.81 2.96 -4.14
CA MET A 168 -26.85 3.72 -4.96
C MET A 168 -27.55 4.33 -6.17
N GLU A 169 -27.71 5.65 -6.20
CA GLU A 169 -28.35 6.40 -7.27
C GLU A 169 -27.30 7.02 -8.19
N ARG A 170 -27.29 6.69 -9.49
CA ARG A 170 -26.29 7.19 -10.46
C ARG A 170 -26.54 8.68 -10.74
N LEU A 171 -25.54 9.52 -10.46
CA LEU A 171 -25.54 10.97 -10.69
C LEU A 171 -24.90 11.33 -12.03
N ARG A 172 -23.82 10.63 -12.42
CA ARG A 172 -23.02 10.85 -13.64
C ARG A 172 -22.41 9.54 -14.12
N THR A 173 -22.08 9.45 -15.41
CA THR A 173 -21.41 8.30 -16.03
C THR A 173 -20.12 8.74 -16.70
N GLN A 174 -19.03 7.99 -16.52
CA GLN A 174 -17.76 8.30 -17.19
C GLN A 174 -17.92 8.28 -18.72
N GLY A 175 -17.59 9.40 -19.36
CA GLY A 175 -17.68 9.60 -20.82
C GLY A 175 -19.01 10.19 -21.31
N GLU A 176 -20.05 10.25 -20.48
CA GLU A 176 -21.32 10.92 -20.79
C GLU A 176 -21.26 12.38 -20.32
N GLU A 177 -21.83 13.30 -21.09
CA GLU A 177 -21.91 14.75 -20.79
C GLU A 177 -20.57 15.44 -20.43
N GLY A 178 -19.43 14.83 -20.80
CA GLY A 178 -18.09 15.31 -20.46
C GLY A 178 -17.60 14.93 -19.06
N ALA A 179 -18.32 14.06 -18.32
CA ALA A 179 -17.89 13.60 -17.00
C ALA A 179 -16.70 12.62 -17.08
N GLU A 180 -15.59 12.95 -16.41
CA GLU A 180 -14.36 12.14 -16.39
C GLU A 180 -14.45 10.89 -15.49
N GLN A 181 -15.52 10.77 -14.71
CA GLN A 181 -15.76 9.70 -13.75
C GLN A 181 -17.26 9.41 -13.61
N THR A 182 -17.59 8.15 -13.28
CA THR A 182 -18.95 7.74 -12.88
C THR A 182 -19.15 8.17 -11.43
N SER A 183 -20.36 8.53 -11.02
CA SER A 183 -20.63 8.95 -9.64
C SER A 183 -22.01 8.51 -9.16
N TRP A 184 -22.12 8.11 -7.90
CA TRP A 184 -23.37 7.71 -7.26
C TRP A 184 -23.55 8.39 -5.90
N LYS A 185 -24.78 8.83 -5.58
CA LYS A 185 -25.18 9.13 -4.20
C LYS A 185 -25.52 7.81 -3.52
N ILE A 186 -24.88 7.53 -2.38
CA ILE A 186 -25.12 6.37 -1.54
C ILE A 186 -25.90 6.80 -0.31
N SER A 187 -27.00 6.11 -0.06
CA SER A 187 -27.87 6.25 1.12
C SER A 187 -28.17 4.85 1.68
N THR A 188 -28.55 4.74 2.96
CA THR A 188 -29.07 3.48 3.51
C THR A 188 -30.56 3.32 3.16
N VAL A 189 -31.02 2.08 3.02
CA VAL A 189 -32.45 1.78 2.75
C VAL A 189 -33.33 2.19 3.93
N ASP A 190 -32.81 2.02 5.16
CA ASP A 190 -33.35 2.57 6.40
C ASP A 190 -32.64 3.90 6.74
N PRO A 191 -33.34 5.05 6.76
CA PRO A 191 -32.74 6.35 7.06
C PRO A 191 -32.08 6.45 8.44
N ASP A 192 -32.55 5.70 9.45
CA ASP A 192 -31.97 5.72 10.81
C ASP A 192 -30.53 5.16 10.85
N ASN A 193 -30.06 4.59 9.74
CA ASN A 193 -28.70 4.08 9.55
C ASN A 193 -27.77 5.00 8.75
N LEU A 194 -28.22 6.16 8.24
CA LEU A 194 -27.40 7.05 7.39
C LEU A 194 -26.06 7.42 8.05
N TRP A 195 -26.07 7.76 9.34
CA TRP A 195 -24.88 8.08 10.13
C TRP A 195 -23.84 6.94 10.19
N LYS A 196 -24.22 5.68 9.94
CA LYS A 196 -23.28 4.55 9.90
C LYS A 196 -22.38 4.57 8.66
N LEU A 197 -22.77 5.27 7.59
CA LEU A 197 -21.96 5.38 6.36
C LEU A 197 -20.66 6.16 6.58
N THR A 198 -20.69 7.14 7.49
CA THR A 198 -19.58 8.09 7.76
C THR A 198 -19.06 8.04 9.19
N MET A 199 -19.75 7.34 10.10
CA MET A 199 -19.59 7.41 11.56
C MET A 199 -19.69 8.82 12.18
N ARG A 200 -20.00 9.86 11.40
CA ARG A 200 -20.24 11.25 11.86
C ARG A 200 -21.64 11.38 12.48
N ALA A 201 -21.87 10.62 13.54
CA ALA A 201 -22.85 11.03 14.54
C ALA A 201 -22.28 12.25 15.29
N GLU A 202 -23.03 13.36 15.34
CA GLU A 202 -22.87 14.27 16.47
C GLU A 202 -22.96 13.45 17.75
N CYS A 203 -22.14 13.82 18.73
CA CYS A 203 -21.83 12.99 19.88
C CYS A 203 -23.10 12.51 20.62
N LYS A 204 -23.56 11.29 20.30
CA LYS A 204 -24.21 10.41 21.28
C LYS A 204 -23.14 10.02 22.29
N GLN A 205 -22.77 11.02 23.10
CA GLN A 205 -22.24 10.82 24.43
C GLN A 205 -23.24 9.89 25.13
N MET A 206 -22.90 8.59 25.16
CA MET A 206 -23.13 7.87 26.38
C MET A 206 -22.52 8.73 27.48
N ASN A 207 -23.38 9.33 28.30
CA ASN A 207 -22.99 9.96 29.56
C ASN A 207 -22.57 8.88 30.58
N ALA A 208 -21.73 7.94 30.13
CA ALA A 208 -20.82 7.18 30.94
C ALA A 208 -19.87 8.20 31.56
N THR A 209 -20.28 8.73 32.72
CA THR A 209 -19.53 9.71 33.49
C THR A 209 -18.19 9.09 33.84
N TYR A 210 -17.15 9.40 33.06
CA TYR A 210 -15.80 8.92 33.26
C TYR A 210 -15.23 9.59 34.51
N GLN A 211 -15.61 9.07 35.67
CA GLN A 211 -14.96 9.35 36.94
C GLN A 211 -13.49 8.93 36.78
N ALA A 212 -12.61 9.92 36.65
CA ALA A 212 -11.19 9.71 36.48
C ALA A 212 -10.64 8.92 37.68
N LYS A 213 -10.51 7.61 37.52
CA LYS A 213 -9.93 6.74 38.54
C LYS A 213 -8.46 7.08 38.68
N GLN A 214 -8.01 7.27 39.91
CA GLN A 214 -6.59 7.44 40.24
C GLN A 214 -5.75 6.32 39.61
N MET A 215 -4.95 6.67 38.61
CA MET A 215 -3.96 5.75 38.07
C MET A 215 -2.66 5.88 38.86
N LYS A 216 -2.14 4.73 39.28
CA LYS A 216 -0.88 4.62 40.03
C LYS A 216 0.19 4.08 39.09
N CYS A 217 1.29 4.82 38.90
CA CYS A 217 2.39 4.36 38.08
C CYS A 217 3.04 3.10 38.69
N PRO A 218 3.14 1.98 37.95
CA PRO A 218 3.69 0.73 38.50
C PRO A 218 5.20 0.80 38.76
N PHE A 219 5.92 1.74 38.14
CA PHE A 219 7.37 1.92 38.32
C PHE A 219 7.75 2.96 39.38
N THR A 220 7.04 4.09 39.48
CA THR A 220 7.38 5.16 40.44
C THR A 220 6.48 5.19 41.67
N GLY A 221 5.38 4.43 41.69
CA GLY A 221 4.39 4.43 42.78
C GLY A 221 3.57 5.72 42.91
N MET A 222 3.87 6.76 42.13
CA MET A 222 3.13 8.03 42.13
C MET A 222 1.70 7.82 41.59
N THR A 223 0.73 8.54 42.17
CA THR A 223 -0.70 8.43 41.82
C THR A 223 -1.23 9.78 41.39
N THR A 224 -1.83 9.88 40.20
CA THR A 224 -2.36 11.15 39.69
C THR A 224 -3.71 11.47 40.31
N ALA A 225 -3.80 12.56 41.08
CA ALA A 225 -5.07 13.02 41.66
C ALA A 225 -5.99 13.64 40.57
N PRO A 226 -7.32 13.40 40.61
CA PRO A 226 -8.24 14.07 39.70
C PRO A 226 -8.32 15.57 39.99
N SER A 227 -8.07 16.40 38.98
CA SER A 227 -8.23 17.85 39.09
C SER A 227 -9.71 18.23 39.11
N GLN A 228 -10.26 18.53 40.29
CA GLN A 228 -11.58 19.14 40.39
C GLN A 228 -11.50 20.63 40.05
N SER A 229 -12.23 21.06 39.03
CA SER A 229 -12.36 22.46 38.62
C SER A 229 -13.28 23.22 39.59
N ALA A 230 -12.69 24.04 40.47
CA ALA A 230 -13.44 24.92 41.37
C ALA A 230 -12.72 26.24 41.63
N ASN A 231 -13.44 27.35 41.47
CA ASN A 231 -12.97 28.69 41.79
C ASN A 231 -12.63 28.86 43.27
N ARG A 232 -11.41 29.33 43.59
CA ARG A 232 -11.17 30.20 44.76
C ARG A 232 -9.89 31.02 44.65
N ARG A 233 -10.03 32.35 44.74
CA ARG A 233 -8.94 33.23 45.15
C ARG A 233 -8.66 32.99 46.64
N LEU A 234 -7.41 32.79 47.02
CA LEU A 234 -6.71 33.64 47.99
C LEU A 234 -5.23 33.26 48.07
N SER A 235 -4.40 34.24 48.42
CA SER A 235 -2.95 34.13 48.54
C SER A 235 -2.51 33.41 49.81
N GLN A 236 -1.43 32.63 49.73
CA GLN A 236 -0.35 32.70 50.73
C GLN A 236 0.97 32.10 50.22
N THR A 237 2.04 32.37 50.97
CA THR A 237 3.43 32.47 50.52
C THR A 237 4.34 31.33 50.97
N ILE A 238 5.35 31.03 50.13
CA ILE A 238 6.72 30.62 50.50
C ILE A 238 6.89 29.30 51.28
N ASN A 239 7.55 28.31 50.65
CA ASN A 239 8.92 27.93 51.06
C ASN A 239 9.64 26.99 50.08
N THR A 240 10.98 27.03 50.11
CA THR A 240 11.89 26.15 49.36
C THR A 240 12.57 25.14 50.30
N ALA A 241 12.68 23.88 49.86
CA ALA A 241 13.47 22.83 50.51
C ALA A 241 13.93 21.84 49.41
N SER A 242 15.16 21.96 48.92
CA SER A 242 16.35 21.22 49.39
C SER A 242 16.38 19.75 48.94
N VAL A 243 17.15 19.48 47.88
CA VAL A 243 17.40 18.14 47.33
C VAL A 243 18.51 17.44 48.14
N PRO A 244 18.30 16.21 48.67
CA PRO A 244 19.37 15.36 49.17
C PRO A 244 20.18 14.75 48.02
N SER A 245 21.50 14.63 48.20
CA SER A 245 22.44 14.15 47.17
C SER A 245 22.40 12.63 46.94
N VAL A 246 22.93 12.23 45.78
CA VAL A 246 23.20 10.83 45.39
C VAL A 246 24.05 10.13 46.46
N ILE A 247 23.76 8.85 46.70
CA ILE A 247 24.62 7.92 47.46
C ILE A 247 25.31 6.99 46.45
N GLU A 248 26.64 6.90 46.52
CA GLU A 248 27.44 5.97 45.73
C GLU A 248 27.18 4.52 46.17
N VAL A 249 27.07 3.60 45.23
CA VAL A 249 27.02 2.15 45.49
C VAL A 249 28.32 1.52 45.00
N ASN A 250 29.05 0.89 45.92
CA ASN A 250 30.38 0.33 45.68
C ASN A 250 30.30 -1.18 45.36
N GLU A 251 31.19 -1.69 44.50
CA GLU A 251 31.18 -3.11 44.08
C GLU A 251 31.83 -4.04 45.12
N ALA A 252 31.08 -5.03 45.62
CA ALA A 252 31.63 -6.24 46.23
C ALA A 252 30.62 -7.40 46.23
N ASP A 253 31.12 -8.62 46.00
CA ASP A 253 30.45 -9.93 46.17
C ASP A 253 29.19 -10.21 45.30
N ILE A 254 28.88 -11.45 44.85
CA ILE A 254 29.38 -12.80 45.16
C ILE A 254 29.76 -13.55 43.85
N ARG A 255 30.73 -14.49 43.92
CA ARG A 255 31.18 -15.35 42.81
C ARG A 255 30.63 -16.80 42.85
N ARG A 256 30.75 -17.50 41.71
CA ARG A 256 30.86 -18.98 41.50
C ARG A 256 29.54 -19.75 41.12
N PRO A 257 29.56 -21.04 40.65
CA PRO A 257 29.40 -21.28 39.20
C PRO A 257 28.63 -22.58 38.79
N ARG A 258 28.40 -22.79 37.47
CA ARG A 258 28.19 -24.10 36.77
C ARG A 258 27.85 -23.82 35.29
N LYS A 259 28.11 -24.70 34.30
CA LYS A 259 29.07 -25.82 34.17
C LYS A 259 29.30 -26.03 32.66
N ARG A 260 30.51 -26.38 32.21
CA ARG A 260 30.83 -26.59 30.77
C ARG A 260 30.61 -28.06 30.40
N ALA A 261 30.08 -28.32 29.21
CA ALA A 261 30.08 -29.64 28.57
C ALA A 261 30.79 -29.56 27.21
N LYS A 262 31.53 -30.62 26.86
CA LYS A 262 32.07 -30.89 25.53
C LYS A 262 31.78 -32.35 25.20
N PHE A 263 31.55 -32.66 23.93
CA PHE A 263 31.79 -33.99 23.37
C PHE A 263 32.45 -33.82 22.00
N SER A 264 33.15 -34.85 21.51
CA SER A 264 34.05 -34.74 20.35
C SER A 264 33.66 -35.65 19.17
N SER A 265 34.28 -35.36 18.04
CA SER A 265 34.23 -36.02 16.74
C SER A 265 34.39 -37.55 16.73
N ASN A 266 33.88 -38.17 15.67
CA ASN A 266 34.66 -39.09 14.82
C ASN A 266 34.10 -39.16 13.38
N GLN A 267 34.96 -39.60 12.46
CA GLN A 267 34.76 -39.85 11.00
C GLN A 267 35.41 -41.24 10.68
N PRO A 268 35.64 -41.76 9.44
CA PRO A 268 35.59 -41.14 8.08
C PRO A 268 34.97 -42.05 6.96
N SER A 269 35.27 -41.71 5.69
CA SER A 269 35.19 -42.52 4.43
C SER A 269 33.82 -42.65 3.71
N SER A 270 33.71 -42.73 2.37
CA SER A 270 34.72 -42.83 1.29
C SER A 270 34.35 -42.08 -0.02
N LEU A 271 35.36 -41.89 -0.90
CA LEU A 271 35.34 -41.27 -2.26
C LEU A 271 34.90 -42.29 -3.37
N PRO A 272 34.59 -41.93 -4.66
CA PRO A 272 35.48 -41.20 -5.61
C PRO A 272 34.80 -40.21 -6.62
N THR A 273 35.54 -39.86 -7.69
CA THR A 273 35.50 -38.61 -8.50
C THR A 273 35.24 -38.77 -10.02
N SER A 274 34.75 -37.70 -10.67
CA SER A 274 35.10 -37.20 -12.03
C SER A 274 34.59 -35.74 -12.17
N GLU A 275 35.40 -34.73 -12.50
CA GLU A 275 35.62 -34.16 -13.87
C GLU A 275 34.32 -33.67 -14.57
N HIS A 276 34.22 -32.51 -15.26
CA HIS A 276 35.08 -31.35 -15.59
C HIS A 276 34.14 -30.24 -16.18
N GLN A 277 34.47 -28.97 -16.50
CA GLN A 277 35.65 -28.07 -16.46
C GLN A 277 35.16 -26.59 -16.55
N TYR A 278 35.89 -25.59 -16.07
CA TYR A 278 35.86 -24.18 -16.56
C TYR A 278 37.16 -23.44 -16.18
N GLU A 279 37.61 -22.48 -17.01
CA GLU A 279 38.93 -21.83 -16.92
C GLU A 279 38.87 -20.36 -16.46
N ASP A 280 39.96 -19.90 -15.81
CA ASP A 280 40.18 -18.50 -15.42
C ASP A 280 40.58 -17.59 -16.60
N MET A 281 40.32 -16.28 -16.48
CA MET A 281 41.26 -15.25 -16.96
C MET A 281 41.37 -14.07 -15.98
N PHE A 282 42.62 -13.76 -15.60
CA PHE A 282 43.07 -12.58 -14.83
C PHE A 282 43.16 -11.34 -15.77
N PHE A 283 43.66 -10.12 -15.45
CA PHE A 283 44.36 -9.45 -14.33
C PHE A 283 43.64 -8.06 -14.12
N ASP A 284 43.97 -7.12 -13.24
CA ASP A 284 45.25 -6.77 -12.59
C ASP A 284 45.06 -6.13 -11.19
N SER A 285 46.12 -6.05 -10.39
CA SER A 285 46.15 -5.36 -9.09
C SER A 285 47.56 -4.90 -8.75
N LYS A 286 47.73 -3.62 -8.42
CA LYS A 286 49.04 -3.03 -8.09
C LYS A 286 49.27 -2.85 -6.59
N GLU A 287 50.53 -3.02 -6.23
CA GLU A 287 51.01 -3.18 -4.85
C GLU A 287 51.19 -1.84 -4.10
N ILE A 288 51.44 -1.97 -2.80
CA ILE A 288 51.68 -0.89 -1.84
C ILE A 288 53.12 -1.05 -1.31
N GLU A 289 53.89 0.04 -1.20
CA GLU A 289 55.14 0.08 -0.43
C GLU A 289 54.92 0.75 0.93
N GLU A 290 55.62 0.27 1.97
CA GLU A 290 55.55 0.78 3.34
C GLU A 290 56.57 1.91 3.60
N GLY A 291 56.28 2.79 4.58
CA GLY A 291 57.16 3.89 4.97
C GLY A 291 56.80 4.51 6.33
N ASP A 292 57.41 4.01 7.39
CA ASP A 292 57.19 4.39 8.80
C ASP A 292 58.41 5.22 9.33
N PRO A 293 58.43 5.77 10.56
CA PRO A 293 57.42 6.51 11.34
C PRO A 293 57.93 7.89 11.85
N VAL A 294 57.05 8.84 12.22
CA VAL A 294 57.42 9.95 13.14
C VAL A 294 56.30 10.30 14.14
N VAL A 295 56.59 10.11 15.43
CA VAL A 295 55.76 10.59 16.55
C VAL A 295 56.09 12.04 16.91
N LYS A 296 55.08 12.92 17.03
CA LYS A 296 55.19 14.20 17.76
C LYS A 296 53.96 14.47 18.62
N LYS A 297 54.18 14.76 19.91
CA LYS A 297 53.17 15.27 20.83
C LYS A 297 52.93 16.77 20.60
N ALA A 298 51.71 17.23 20.84
CA ALA A 298 51.36 18.63 21.09
C ALA A 298 50.46 18.69 22.36
N PRO A 299 50.41 19.82 23.10
CA PRO A 299 49.98 19.82 24.50
C PRO A 299 48.53 20.25 24.74
N SER A 300 48.08 20.04 25.98
CA SER A 300 46.90 20.66 26.62
C SER A 300 47.20 22.07 27.16
N LEU A 301 46.17 22.72 27.74
CA LEU A 301 46.09 24.12 28.21
C LEU A 301 45.75 25.10 27.06
N GLU A 302 44.99 26.19 27.26
CA GLU A 302 44.42 26.75 28.50
C GLU A 302 43.08 27.49 28.25
N ASN A 303 42.42 27.97 29.31
CA ASN A 303 41.20 28.78 29.21
C ASN A 303 41.53 30.23 28.82
N THR A 304 40.84 30.79 27.81
CA THR A 304 40.80 32.25 27.61
C THR A 304 39.40 32.72 27.21
N SER A 305 38.76 33.48 28.10
CA SER A 305 37.52 34.21 27.80
C SER A 305 37.82 35.47 26.99
N VAL A 306 37.15 35.66 25.85
CA VAL A 306 37.17 36.93 25.10
C VAL A 306 35.74 37.39 24.84
N THR A 307 35.37 38.50 25.43
CA THR A 307 34.05 39.14 25.29
C THR A 307 34.03 40.06 24.07
N ALA A 308 33.02 39.93 23.21
CA ALA A 308 32.66 40.91 22.19
C ALA A 308 31.13 40.97 22.05
N PRO A 309 30.53 42.17 21.90
CA PRO A 309 29.07 42.32 21.94
C PRO A 309 28.40 41.97 20.61
N LEU A 310 27.20 41.38 20.68
CA LEU A 310 26.24 41.36 19.58
C LEU A 310 25.30 42.57 19.70
N SER A 311 25.02 43.21 18.56
CA SER A 311 24.09 44.33 18.47
C SER A 311 22.64 43.87 18.67
N ILE A 312 21.81 44.77 19.20
CA ILE A 312 20.37 44.56 19.37
C ILE A 312 19.66 45.02 18.10
N GLU A 313 18.75 44.19 17.58
CA GLU A 313 17.65 44.61 16.71
C GLU A 313 16.32 44.26 17.43
N GLU A 314 15.27 45.05 17.20
CA GLU A 314 14.18 45.24 18.17
C GLU A 314 13.05 44.20 18.07
N GLU A 315 12.59 43.69 19.22
CA GLU A 315 11.30 42.99 19.33
C GLU A 315 10.15 43.99 19.53
N LEU A 316 9.16 43.97 18.63
CA LEU A 316 7.89 44.67 18.77
C LEU A 316 6.83 43.89 17.95
N SER A 317 5.69 43.44 18.48
CA SER A 317 5.13 43.52 19.83
C SER A 317 4.37 42.22 20.16
N SER A 318 4.14 41.95 21.45
CA SER A 318 3.51 40.71 21.93
C SER A 318 2.06 40.91 22.39
N GLU A 319 1.12 40.22 21.74
CA GLU A 319 -0.21 39.98 22.29
C GLU A 319 -0.22 38.71 23.17
N PRO A 320 -1.06 38.64 24.22
CA PRO A 320 -1.04 37.55 25.18
C PRO A 320 -1.78 36.31 24.65
N VAL A 321 -1.09 35.44 23.90
CA VAL A 321 -1.64 34.15 23.45
C VAL A 321 -1.79 33.20 24.63
N SER A 322 -2.96 33.21 25.25
CA SER A 322 -3.36 32.29 26.31
C SER A 322 -3.95 31.00 25.73
N ASP A 323 -3.09 30.15 25.15
CA ASP A 323 -3.38 28.72 25.05
C ASP A 323 -2.07 27.91 25.06
N SER A 324 -1.90 27.01 26.04
CA SER A 324 -0.63 26.29 26.23
C SER A 324 -0.55 25.02 25.39
N ALA A 325 -0.89 25.13 24.11
CA ALA A 325 -0.69 24.06 23.14
C ALA A 325 0.81 23.91 22.83
N ILE A 326 1.36 22.70 22.97
CA ILE A 326 2.76 22.40 22.64
C ILE A 326 2.88 22.23 21.11
N GLY A 327 2.87 23.36 20.40
CA GLY A 327 2.98 23.40 18.94
C GLY A 327 4.40 23.16 18.43
N LEU A 328 4.50 22.57 17.23
CA LEU A 328 5.77 22.48 16.50
C LEU A 328 6.10 23.84 15.85
N SER A 329 7.25 24.42 16.19
CA SER A 329 7.77 25.58 15.45
C SER A 329 8.01 25.22 13.98
N GLY A 330 7.69 26.12 13.06
CA GLY A 330 7.85 25.88 11.61
C GLY A 330 9.26 25.41 11.21
N ARG A 331 10.32 25.82 11.92
CA ARG A 331 11.70 25.30 11.69
C ARG A 331 11.82 23.80 12.02
N VAL A 332 11.16 23.35 13.08
CA VAL A 332 11.08 21.93 13.47
C VAL A 332 10.23 21.16 12.47
N THR A 333 9.08 21.71 12.06
CA THR A 333 8.20 21.08 11.04
C THR A 333 8.93 20.84 9.72
N ARG A 334 9.75 21.79 9.23
CA ARG A 334 10.60 21.60 8.03
C ARG A 334 11.67 20.51 8.17
N SER A 335 12.14 20.24 9.38
CA SER A 335 13.12 19.19 9.65
C SER A 335 12.47 17.82 9.90
N LEU A 336 11.28 17.79 10.49
CA LEU A 336 10.50 16.56 10.70
C LEU A 336 9.81 16.10 9.42
N PHE A 337 9.36 17.01 8.57
CA PHE A 337 8.74 16.70 7.28
C PHE A 337 9.54 17.36 6.15
N PRO A 338 10.62 16.73 5.64
CA PRO A 338 11.48 17.31 4.61
C PRO A 338 10.77 17.52 3.26
N TYR A 339 9.69 16.78 3.04
CA TYR A 339 8.81 16.81 1.88
C TYR A 339 7.41 17.21 2.34
N HIS A 340 7.20 18.52 2.52
CA HIS A 340 5.87 19.07 2.80
C HIS A 340 5.69 20.39 2.06
N ILE A 341 4.43 20.78 1.85
CA ILE A 341 4.02 22.10 1.39
C ILE A 341 2.86 22.55 2.28
N MET A 342 2.94 23.71 2.92
CA MET A 342 1.77 24.37 3.51
C MET A 342 1.15 25.32 2.49
N VAL A 343 -0.16 25.22 2.29
CA VAL A 343 -0.92 26.09 1.39
C VAL A 343 -2.01 26.87 2.13
N ASP A 344 -2.32 28.06 1.64
CA ASP A 344 -3.42 28.90 2.13
C ASP A 344 -4.75 28.64 1.39
N LEU A 345 -5.78 29.42 1.72
CA LEU A 345 -7.11 29.40 1.08
C LEU A 345 -7.07 29.64 -0.44
N ASP A 346 -6.10 30.43 -0.92
CA ASP A 346 -5.88 30.72 -2.34
C ASP A 346 -4.96 29.69 -3.00
N LEU A 347 -4.61 28.61 -2.29
CA LEU A 347 -3.68 27.53 -2.71
C LEU A 347 -2.24 28.03 -2.95
N LYS A 348 -1.88 29.17 -2.35
CA LYS A 348 -0.52 29.72 -2.40
C LYS A 348 0.35 29.07 -1.36
N ILE A 349 1.61 28.83 -1.69
CA ILE A 349 2.57 28.16 -0.80
C ILE A 349 3.04 29.13 0.29
N ALA A 350 2.75 28.79 1.55
CA ALA A 350 3.20 29.53 2.73
C ALA A 350 4.50 28.95 3.33
N GLN A 351 4.74 27.64 3.16
CA GLN A 351 5.94 26.97 3.66
C GLN A 351 6.28 25.74 2.81
N VAL A 352 7.57 25.44 2.65
CA VAL A 352 8.06 24.17 2.08
C VAL A 352 9.01 23.46 3.03
N GLY A 353 9.06 22.13 2.95
CA GLY A 353 10.02 21.29 3.67
C GLY A 353 11.44 21.37 3.10
N ASN A 354 12.46 21.15 3.95
CA ASN A 354 13.87 21.43 3.64
C ASN A 354 14.45 20.72 2.41
N LYS A 355 13.83 19.66 1.88
CA LYS A 355 14.31 18.93 0.69
C LYS A 355 13.52 19.23 -0.58
N MET A 356 12.34 19.86 -0.50
CA MET A 356 11.55 20.20 -1.69
C MET A 356 12.33 21.08 -2.68
N PRO A 357 12.98 22.20 -2.27
CA PRO A 357 13.75 23.03 -3.20
C PRO A 357 14.93 22.29 -3.82
N THR A 358 15.64 21.47 -3.02
CA THR A 358 16.81 20.71 -3.47
C THR A 358 16.49 19.71 -4.57
N VAL A 359 15.43 18.90 -4.42
CA VAL A 359 15.09 17.87 -5.41
C VAL A 359 14.39 18.48 -6.64
N MET A 360 13.59 19.55 -6.45
CA MET A 360 12.98 20.30 -7.56
C MET A 360 13.94 21.26 -8.29
N GLN A 361 15.17 21.45 -7.79
CA GLN A 361 16.19 22.36 -8.33
C GLN A 361 15.70 23.81 -8.42
N LEU A 362 15.18 24.33 -7.30
CA LEU A 362 14.67 25.70 -7.11
C LEU A 362 15.20 26.26 -5.78
N SER A 363 15.13 27.59 -5.60
CA SER A 363 15.33 28.21 -4.28
C SER A 363 14.08 28.06 -3.39
N GLU A 364 14.17 28.41 -2.11
CA GLU A 364 12.98 28.45 -1.24
C GLU A 364 12.02 29.59 -1.65
N ASP A 365 12.59 30.75 -1.98
CA ASP A 365 11.85 31.95 -2.37
C ASP A 365 11.10 31.79 -3.71
N ASP A 366 11.54 30.87 -4.58
CA ASP A 366 10.84 30.52 -5.82
C ASP A 366 9.44 29.90 -5.61
N PHE A 367 9.15 29.38 -4.41
CA PHE A 367 7.86 28.77 -4.06
C PHE A 367 6.91 29.74 -3.34
N VAL A 368 7.43 30.52 -2.39
CA VAL A 368 6.60 31.21 -1.40
C VAL A 368 5.71 32.27 -2.07
N GLY A 369 4.41 32.21 -1.78
CA GLY A 369 3.40 33.11 -2.35
C GLY A 369 2.89 32.75 -3.75
N ARG A 370 3.48 31.74 -4.43
CA ARG A 370 3.01 31.22 -5.73
C ARG A 370 2.04 30.06 -5.56
N CYS A 371 1.23 29.78 -6.58
CA CYS A 371 0.20 28.76 -6.51
C CYS A 371 0.79 27.35 -6.66
N ILE A 372 0.31 26.40 -5.85
CA ILE A 372 0.76 24.99 -5.90
C ILE A 372 0.61 24.35 -7.30
N SER A 373 -0.40 24.77 -8.08
CA SER A 373 -0.66 24.27 -9.43
C SER A 373 0.45 24.60 -10.44
N GLU A 374 1.34 25.55 -10.13
CA GLU A 374 2.50 25.88 -10.96
C GLU A 374 3.62 24.83 -10.82
N PHE A 375 3.63 24.06 -9.72
CA PHE A 375 4.69 23.11 -9.38
C PHE A 375 4.21 21.66 -9.41
N LEU A 376 2.96 21.40 -9.06
CA LEU A 376 2.39 20.06 -8.89
C LEU A 376 1.03 19.93 -9.59
N VAL A 377 0.82 18.77 -10.22
CA VAL A 377 -0.47 18.36 -10.80
C VAL A 377 -0.94 17.08 -10.11
N VAL A 378 -2.24 17.01 -9.80
CA VAL A 378 -2.89 15.80 -9.30
C VAL A 378 -3.00 14.78 -10.44
N THR A 379 -2.48 13.57 -10.22
CA THR A 379 -2.46 12.47 -11.20
C THR A 379 -3.43 11.34 -10.86
N LYS A 380 -3.78 11.20 -9.56
CA LYS A 380 -4.85 10.35 -9.05
C LYS A 380 -5.48 11.08 -7.84
N PRO A 381 -6.80 11.19 -7.71
CA PRO A 381 -7.83 10.87 -8.71
C PRO A 381 -7.68 11.69 -10.00
N VAL A 382 -8.07 11.10 -11.14
CA VAL A 382 -8.01 11.72 -12.47
C VAL A 382 -9.12 12.77 -12.63
N GLY A 383 -8.83 13.88 -13.31
CA GLY A 383 -9.79 14.96 -13.63
C GLY A 383 -9.92 16.06 -12.56
N ILE A 384 -9.31 15.85 -11.39
CA ILE A 384 -9.39 16.84 -10.31
C ILE A 384 -8.45 18.03 -10.53
N GLN A 385 -8.99 19.22 -10.35
CA GLN A 385 -8.23 20.48 -10.26
C GLN A 385 -8.05 20.89 -8.79
N TRP A 386 -6.94 21.54 -8.47
CA TRP A 386 -6.67 22.05 -7.12
C TRP A 386 -7.78 23.01 -6.66
N SER A 387 -8.38 22.70 -5.51
CA SER A 387 -9.46 23.48 -4.91
C SER A 387 -9.40 23.34 -3.40
N TRP A 388 -9.53 24.45 -2.66
CA TRP A 388 -9.57 24.40 -1.19
C TRP A 388 -10.76 23.60 -0.66
N LYS A 389 -11.91 23.61 -1.35
CA LYS A 389 -13.06 22.76 -1.03
C LYS A 389 -12.69 21.28 -1.11
N TRP A 390 -12.00 20.89 -2.19
CA TRP A 390 -11.54 19.51 -2.39
C TRP A 390 -10.52 19.08 -1.33
N LEU A 391 -9.55 19.95 -0.98
CA LEU A 391 -8.58 19.67 0.09
C LEU A 391 -9.22 19.48 1.48
N ARG A 392 -10.44 20.00 1.73
CA ARG A 392 -11.21 19.76 2.97
C ARG A 392 -12.08 18.50 2.94
N LEU A 393 -12.33 17.90 1.77
CA LEU A 393 -13.04 16.62 1.65
C LEU A 393 -12.07 15.41 1.80
N LEU A 394 -10.83 15.69 2.17
CA LEU A 394 -9.64 14.88 1.91
C LEU A 394 -8.95 14.33 3.17
N GLU A 395 -9.52 14.60 4.36
CA GLU A 395 -8.85 14.45 5.66
C GLU A 395 -8.20 13.08 5.89
N ASP A 396 -8.82 12.00 5.37
CA ASP A 396 -8.37 10.61 5.54
C ASP A 396 -7.94 9.90 4.23
N GLN A 397 -7.79 10.61 3.10
CA GLN A 397 -7.51 9.98 1.79
C GLN A 397 -6.14 10.39 1.22
N ALA A 398 -5.42 9.43 0.63
CA ALA A 398 -4.17 9.68 -0.06
C ALA A 398 -4.40 9.89 -1.57
N PHE A 399 -3.66 10.83 -2.17
CA PHE A 399 -3.74 11.18 -3.59
C PHE A 399 -2.34 11.36 -4.20
N ASP A 400 -2.17 11.02 -5.48
CA ASP A 400 -0.86 11.02 -6.13
C ASP A 400 -0.65 12.31 -6.92
N VAL A 401 0.44 13.03 -6.66
CA VAL A 401 0.85 14.24 -7.39
C VAL A 401 2.17 14.04 -8.12
N GLN A 402 2.36 14.77 -9.22
CA GLN A 402 3.58 14.77 -10.00
C GLN A 402 4.04 16.21 -10.27
N THR A 403 5.35 16.43 -10.36
CA THR A 403 5.92 17.73 -10.76
C THR A 403 5.51 18.14 -12.17
N VAL A 404 5.17 19.40 -12.36
CA VAL A 404 4.99 20.01 -13.69
C VAL A 404 6.33 19.99 -14.43
N GLU A 405 6.33 19.48 -15.66
CA GLU A 405 7.52 19.41 -16.52
C GLU A 405 7.82 20.79 -17.14
N HIS A 406 8.66 21.59 -16.48
CA HIS A 406 9.11 22.89 -16.98
C HIS A 406 10.31 22.80 -17.93
N SER A 407 11.09 21.71 -17.90
CA SER A 407 12.15 21.45 -18.88
C SER A 407 12.53 19.96 -18.95
N SER A 408 12.97 19.50 -20.13
CA SER A 408 13.29 18.09 -20.41
C SER A 408 14.53 17.53 -19.67
N GLU A 409 15.22 18.35 -18.87
CA GLU A 409 16.39 17.94 -18.08
C GLU A 409 16.04 17.59 -16.63
N ARG A 410 14.88 18.06 -16.14
CA ARG A 410 14.40 17.79 -14.79
C ARG A 410 13.68 16.44 -14.75
N PRO A 411 14.00 15.55 -13.79
CA PRO A 411 13.26 14.31 -13.65
C PRO A 411 11.85 14.59 -13.13
N ALA A 412 10.84 13.91 -13.66
CA ALA A 412 9.48 14.03 -13.14
C ALA A 412 9.36 13.30 -11.80
N LEU A 413 9.21 14.04 -10.71
CA LEU A 413 9.10 13.50 -9.35
C LEU A 413 7.63 13.13 -9.08
N LYS A 414 7.41 11.96 -8.47
CA LYS A 414 6.10 11.45 -8.07
C LYS A 414 6.00 11.41 -6.55
N PHE A 415 4.88 11.85 -6.00
CA PHE A 415 4.64 11.81 -4.56
C PHE A 415 3.22 11.32 -4.25
N LYS A 416 3.08 10.38 -3.31
CA LYS A 416 1.80 10.21 -2.60
C LYS A 416 1.65 11.36 -1.62
N THR A 417 0.48 11.96 -1.55
CA THR A 417 0.20 13.14 -0.73
C THR A 417 -0.98 12.86 0.20
N THR A 418 -0.88 13.37 1.43
CA THR A 418 -1.98 13.39 2.41
C THR A 418 -2.18 14.82 2.92
N VAL A 419 -3.42 15.18 3.25
CA VAL A 419 -3.74 16.49 3.85
C VAL A 419 -3.71 16.36 5.37
N VAL A 420 -3.07 17.30 6.04
CA VAL A 420 -3.14 17.49 7.49
C VAL A 420 -3.58 18.94 7.75
N HIS A 421 -4.77 19.12 8.33
CA HIS A 421 -5.20 20.45 8.77
C HIS A 421 -4.47 20.83 10.06
N VAL A 422 -3.78 21.97 10.05
CA VAL A 422 -2.81 22.33 11.11
C VAL A 422 -3.49 22.72 12.42
N THR A 423 -4.66 23.36 12.31
CA THR A 423 -5.49 23.80 13.44
C THR A 423 -6.96 23.94 12.99
N GLU A 424 -7.91 23.61 13.86
CA GLU A 424 -9.34 23.84 13.60
C GLU A 424 -9.60 25.32 13.27
N GLY A 425 -10.39 25.58 12.23
CA GLY A 425 -10.70 26.94 11.77
C GLY A 425 -9.58 27.68 11.03
N SER A 426 -8.36 27.14 10.96
CA SER A 426 -7.25 27.83 10.28
C SER A 426 -7.35 27.83 8.75
N SER A 427 -6.82 28.90 8.15
CA SER A 427 -6.72 29.12 6.70
C SER A 427 -5.53 28.37 6.05
N LEU A 428 -5.00 27.33 6.70
CA LEU A 428 -3.77 26.64 6.30
C LEU A 428 -3.94 25.11 6.30
N ALA A 429 -3.53 24.48 5.20
CA ALA A 429 -3.46 23.02 5.07
C ALA A 429 -2.02 22.61 4.82
N MET A 430 -1.54 21.61 5.56
CA MET A 430 -0.23 21.01 5.36
C MET A 430 -0.37 19.76 4.49
N LEU A 431 0.21 19.79 3.30
CA LEU A 431 0.37 18.63 2.45
C LEU A 431 1.65 17.90 2.86
N VAL A 432 1.53 16.64 3.27
CA VAL A 432 2.68 15.76 3.54
C VAL A 432 2.92 14.93 2.29
N LEU A 433 4.08 15.13 1.65
CA LEU A 433 4.45 14.47 0.40
C LEU A 433 5.42 13.32 0.69
N THR A 434 5.14 12.16 0.11
CA THR A 434 5.96 10.95 0.20
C THR A 434 6.49 10.62 -1.20
N PRO A 435 7.80 10.70 -1.46
CA PRO A 435 8.38 10.28 -2.75
C PRO A 435 8.02 8.81 -3.02
N ASP A 436 7.36 8.54 -4.16
CA ASP A 436 6.85 7.20 -4.49
C ASP A 436 7.61 6.59 -5.67
N ALA A 437 8.38 5.56 -5.37
CA ALA A 437 9.08 4.73 -6.33
C ALA A 437 8.67 3.26 -6.11
N ASN A 438 8.38 2.53 -7.18
CA ASN A 438 8.02 1.11 -7.06
C ASN A 438 9.24 0.19 -6.94
N ASN A 439 10.41 0.69 -7.31
CA ASN A 439 11.65 -0.08 -7.43
C ASN A 439 12.86 0.88 -7.37
N LEU A 440 14.05 0.30 -7.27
CA LEU A 440 15.31 1.03 -7.20
C LEU A 440 15.65 1.76 -8.52
N GLN A 441 15.07 1.34 -9.66
CA GLN A 441 15.28 1.99 -10.95
C GLN A 441 14.53 3.34 -11.01
N GLU A 442 13.25 3.37 -10.68
CA GLU A 442 12.43 4.59 -10.60
C GLU A 442 13.01 5.62 -9.62
N LEU A 443 13.57 5.17 -8.48
CA LEU A 443 14.22 6.06 -7.52
C LEU A 443 15.46 6.76 -8.13
N ARG A 444 16.25 6.04 -8.95
CA ARG A 444 17.38 6.62 -9.71
C ARG A 444 16.92 7.52 -10.84
N GLU A 445 15.82 7.20 -11.51
CA GLU A 445 15.23 8.04 -12.56
C GLU A 445 14.71 9.37 -12.01
N MET A 446 14.14 9.37 -10.80
CA MET A 446 13.84 10.60 -10.02
C MET A 446 15.10 11.35 -9.54
N LYS A 447 16.31 10.86 -9.82
CA LYS A 447 17.61 11.38 -9.35
C LYS A 447 17.71 11.45 -7.81
N MET A 448 16.99 10.57 -7.11
CA MET A 448 16.95 10.51 -5.64
C MET A 448 17.77 9.34 -5.09
N THR A 449 18.16 9.42 -3.83
CA THR A 449 18.89 8.38 -3.10
C THR A 449 18.17 7.97 -1.81
N PHE A 450 18.59 6.86 -1.19
CA PHE A 450 18.11 6.51 0.15
C PHE A 450 18.40 7.59 1.21
N SER A 451 19.44 8.41 1.04
CA SER A 451 19.73 9.53 1.94
C SER A 451 18.70 10.65 1.86
N ASP A 452 17.98 10.74 0.76
CA ASP A 452 16.96 11.77 0.52
C ASP A 452 15.67 11.46 1.26
N LEU A 453 15.22 10.21 1.19
CA LEU A 453 14.03 9.70 1.87
C LEU A 453 14.08 9.90 3.41
N PRO A 454 12.96 10.23 4.08
CA PRO A 454 12.90 10.31 5.55
C PRO A 454 13.38 9.04 6.26
N LEU A 455 13.85 9.18 7.50
CA LEU A 455 14.32 8.07 8.36
C LEU A 455 13.22 7.49 9.27
N HIS A 456 12.24 8.31 9.65
CA HIS A 456 11.17 7.96 10.59
C HIS A 456 9.89 7.44 9.89
N GLY A 457 9.94 7.24 8.57
CA GLY A 457 8.81 6.78 7.76
C GLY A 457 9.19 5.53 6.96
N ALA A 458 8.24 4.62 6.79
CA ALA A 458 8.45 3.29 6.18
C ALA A 458 8.79 3.30 4.68
N HIS A 459 9.02 4.46 4.05
CA HIS A 459 9.22 4.59 2.61
C HIS A 459 10.47 3.88 2.10
N ARG A 460 11.57 3.94 2.87
CA ARG A 460 12.82 3.22 2.56
C ARG A 460 12.59 1.70 2.53
N GLU A 461 11.86 1.20 3.52
CA GLU A 461 11.51 -0.21 3.66
C GLU A 461 10.49 -0.64 2.59
N SER A 462 9.51 0.21 2.27
CA SER A 462 8.54 -0.03 1.19
C SER A 462 9.21 -0.20 -0.17
N ILE A 463 10.22 0.60 -0.51
CA ILE A 463 10.92 0.48 -1.80
C ILE A 463 11.71 -0.84 -1.86
N LEU A 464 12.44 -1.16 -0.78
CA LEU A 464 13.18 -2.42 -0.67
C LEU A 464 12.25 -3.66 -0.68
N LEU A 465 11.07 -3.55 -0.06
CA LEU A 465 10.07 -4.61 -0.04
C LEU A 465 9.38 -4.78 -1.39
N ARG A 466 9.02 -3.71 -2.11
CA ARG A 466 8.46 -3.78 -3.48
C ARG A 466 9.49 -4.41 -4.44
N GLU A 467 10.75 -3.99 -4.38
CA GLU A 467 11.86 -4.58 -5.15
C GLU A 467 11.98 -6.10 -4.90
N HIS A 468 12.01 -6.51 -3.63
CA HIS A 468 12.12 -7.92 -3.24
C HIS A 468 10.89 -8.73 -3.67
N LEU A 469 9.68 -8.21 -3.45
CA LEU A 469 8.42 -8.87 -3.76
C LEU A 469 8.23 -9.03 -5.27
N SER A 470 8.56 -8.00 -6.06
CA SER A 470 8.61 -8.07 -7.52
C SER A 470 9.59 -9.15 -7.99
N SER A 471 10.77 -9.27 -7.37
CA SER A 471 11.74 -10.34 -7.68
C SER A 471 11.21 -11.75 -7.36
N GLN A 472 10.53 -11.93 -6.22
CA GLN A 472 9.87 -13.19 -5.88
C GLN A 472 8.77 -13.56 -6.88
N ILE A 473 7.91 -12.61 -7.24
CA ILE A 473 6.78 -12.83 -8.15
C ILE A 473 7.25 -13.12 -9.58
N ASN A 474 8.28 -12.43 -10.06
CA ASN A 474 8.90 -12.75 -11.34
C ASN A 474 9.56 -14.13 -11.35
N SER A 475 9.97 -14.67 -10.20
CA SER A 475 10.42 -16.06 -10.06
C SER A 475 9.25 -17.04 -10.01
N ALA A 476 8.18 -16.72 -9.27
CA ALA A 476 6.98 -17.55 -9.14
C ALA A 476 6.25 -17.72 -10.49
N ALA A 477 6.04 -16.64 -11.25
CA ALA A 477 5.40 -16.70 -12.56
C ALA A 477 6.21 -17.53 -13.58
N LYS A 478 7.55 -17.48 -13.52
CA LYS A 478 8.41 -18.36 -14.33
C LYS A 478 8.27 -19.82 -13.90
N MET A 479 8.16 -20.09 -12.60
CA MET A 479 7.95 -21.44 -12.07
C MET A 479 6.58 -22.00 -12.47
N GLU A 480 5.53 -21.19 -12.45
CA GLU A 480 4.18 -21.52 -12.95
C GLU A 480 4.22 -21.88 -14.45
N GLN A 481 4.82 -21.02 -15.28
CA GLN A 481 4.99 -21.26 -16.72
C GLN A 481 5.82 -22.53 -17.01
N LEU A 482 6.94 -22.73 -16.32
CA LEU A 482 7.76 -23.94 -16.47
C LEU A 482 7.02 -25.21 -16.01
N SER A 483 6.24 -25.13 -14.93
CA SER A 483 5.44 -26.26 -14.46
C SER A 483 4.36 -26.64 -15.47
N HIS A 484 3.71 -25.66 -16.10
CA HIS A 484 2.72 -25.93 -17.15
C HIS A 484 3.36 -26.51 -18.42
N SER A 485 4.49 -25.98 -18.89
CA SER A 485 5.21 -26.57 -20.03
C SER A 485 5.64 -28.02 -19.76
N LEU A 486 6.06 -28.33 -18.52
CA LEU A 486 6.39 -29.69 -18.11
C LEU A 486 5.17 -30.62 -18.09
N GLU A 487 4.00 -30.13 -17.67
CA GLU A 487 2.74 -30.89 -17.70
C GLU A 487 2.24 -31.11 -19.15
N GLN A 488 2.47 -30.15 -20.05
CA GLN A 488 2.22 -30.30 -21.50
C GLN A 488 3.17 -31.33 -22.14
N GLU A 489 4.48 -31.29 -21.85
CA GLU A 489 5.43 -32.29 -22.34
C GLU A 489 5.13 -33.69 -21.80
N LYS A 490 4.72 -33.78 -20.53
CA LYS A 490 4.27 -35.03 -19.88
C LYS A 490 3.02 -35.60 -20.57
N THR A 491 1.97 -34.81 -20.77
CA THR A 491 0.74 -35.29 -21.43
C THR A 491 1.00 -35.68 -22.89
N LEU A 492 1.89 -34.97 -23.60
CA LEU A 492 2.36 -35.37 -24.92
C LEU A 492 3.10 -36.72 -24.87
N LEU A 493 4.03 -36.93 -23.94
CA LEU A 493 4.73 -38.21 -23.75
C LEU A 493 3.79 -39.37 -23.43
N GLU A 494 2.81 -39.15 -22.55
CA GLU A 494 1.79 -40.13 -22.17
C GLU A 494 0.81 -40.43 -23.31
N SER A 495 0.59 -39.49 -24.24
CA SER A 495 -0.19 -39.74 -25.47
C SER A 495 0.57 -40.54 -26.54
N MET A 496 1.91 -40.44 -26.56
CA MET A 496 2.78 -41.03 -27.59
C MET A 496 3.37 -42.39 -27.17
N LEU A 497 3.36 -42.73 -25.88
CA LEU A 497 3.97 -43.93 -25.32
C LEU A 497 3.04 -44.61 -24.29
N PRO A 498 2.97 -45.96 -24.25
CA PRO A 498 2.28 -46.65 -23.16
C PRO A 498 2.83 -46.22 -21.79
N ALA A 499 1.95 -46.04 -20.79
CA ALA A 499 2.30 -45.42 -19.50
C ALA A 499 3.57 -45.98 -18.82
N HIS A 500 3.82 -47.30 -18.90
CA HIS A 500 5.03 -47.91 -18.34
C HIS A 500 6.35 -47.44 -19.01
N ALA A 501 6.28 -47.08 -20.30
CA ALA A 501 7.41 -46.59 -21.07
C ALA A 501 7.59 -45.08 -20.88
N ALA A 502 6.49 -44.30 -20.85
CA ALA A 502 6.53 -42.88 -20.51
C ALA A 502 7.16 -42.66 -19.12
N GLU A 503 6.66 -43.36 -18.09
CA GLU A 503 7.18 -43.24 -16.73
C GLU A 503 8.60 -43.80 -16.57
N GLY A 504 8.96 -44.83 -17.35
CA GLY A 504 10.35 -45.31 -17.43
C GLY A 504 11.32 -44.22 -17.91
N LEU A 505 10.99 -43.55 -19.02
CA LEU A 505 11.81 -42.46 -19.55
C LEU A 505 11.84 -41.24 -18.61
N ARG A 506 10.71 -40.87 -17.98
CA ARG A 506 10.65 -39.79 -16.97
C ARG A 506 11.58 -40.04 -15.79
N GLN A 507 11.78 -41.29 -15.39
CA GLN A 507 12.71 -41.70 -14.34
C GLN A 507 14.16 -41.89 -14.83
N GLY A 508 14.49 -41.46 -16.07
CA GLY A 508 15.82 -41.60 -16.67
C GLY A 508 16.21 -43.04 -17.01
N LYS A 509 15.26 -43.98 -17.04
CA LYS A 509 15.51 -45.41 -17.26
C LYS A 509 15.35 -45.75 -18.74
N THR A 510 16.32 -46.51 -19.27
CA THR A 510 16.20 -47.10 -20.61
C THR A 510 15.06 -48.13 -20.62
N VAL A 511 14.01 -47.86 -21.38
CA VAL A 511 12.90 -48.80 -21.56
C VAL A 511 13.34 -49.94 -22.48
N GLU A 512 13.58 -51.11 -21.91
CA GLU A 512 13.86 -52.31 -22.71
C GLU A 512 12.63 -52.73 -23.53
N ARG A 513 12.87 -53.39 -24.67
CA ARG A 513 11.79 -53.96 -25.49
C ARG A 513 11.11 -55.11 -24.76
N GLY A 514 10.04 -54.81 -24.03
CA GLY A 514 9.16 -55.80 -23.40
C GLY A 514 8.77 -56.88 -24.40
N CYS A 515 9.28 -58.10 -24.21
CA CYS A 515 9.10 -59.18 -25.16
C CYS A 515 7.62 -59.58 -25.24
N THR A 516 6.99 -59.31 -26.38
CA THR A 516 5.61 -59.74 -26.66
C THR A 516 5.56 -61.25 -26.76
N ARG A 517 5.37 -61.90 -25.61
CA ARG A 517 4.85 -63.27 -25.53
C ARG A 517 3.46 -63.26 -26.19
N MET A 518 3.44 -63.59 -27.48
CA MET A 518 2.20 -63.99 -28.15
C MET A 518 1.56 -65.09 -27.32
N LEU A 519 0.38 -64.82 -26.76
CA LEU A 519 -0.48 -65.85 -26.23
C LEU A 519 -0.94 -66.71 -27.40
N HIS A 520 -0.19 -67.77 -27.67
CA HIS A 520 -0.62 -68.84 -28.56
C HIS A 520 -1.89 -69.44 -27.96
N CYS A 521 -3.05 -69.02 -28.47
CA CYS A 521 -4.33 -69.62 -28.14
C CYS A 521 -4.35 -71.02 -28.77
N SER A 522 -3.94 -72.03 -28.00
CA SER A 522 -3.84 -73.40 -28.47
C SER A 522 -5.22 -74.00 -28.74
N SER A 523 -5.31 -74.73 -29.86
CA SER A 523 -6.35 -75.72 -30.14
C SER A 523 -7.80 -75.28 -29.93
N VAL A 524 -8.38 -74.64 -30.95
CA VAL A 524 -9.74 -75.06 -31.36
C VAL A 524 -9.66 -76.54 -31.70
N THR A 525 -10.53 -77.34 -31.10
CA THR A 525 -10.76 -78.74 -31.46
C THR A 525 -12.18 -78.84 -32.01
N LEU A 526 -12.38 -79.75 -32.98
CA LEU A 526 -13.62 -79.93 -33.76
C LEU A 526 -14.85 -80.27 -32.89
#